data_AF-A0A820ZK62-F1
#
_entry.id   AF-A0A820ZK62-F1
#
_cell.length_a   1.000
_cell.length_b   1.000
_cell.length_c   1.000
_cell.angle_alpha   90.00
_cell.angle_beta   90.00
_cell.angle_gamma   90.00
#
_symmetry.space_group_name_H-M   'P 1'
#
loop_
_entity.id
_entity.type
_entity.pdbx_description
1 polymer ?
#
loop_
_entity_poly.entity_id
_entity_poly.type
_entity_poly.pdbx_seq_one_letter_code
_entity_poly.pdbx_strand_id
1 'polypeptide(L)'
;MKIRVPLLTKKDPSIKASNNSVLYIVYRSQGKFTEKQVKVHPTVLHFFSHIPETVLDFSCIELPCLVPPLPWLSSTMGGYLLTQTDFVRSPITAAGQQDAHIRSTPIEKIGGLLDSINVLNSCAWKINGDVLDLLMDIFQHGGNRQLSVPVAVENAKLPEILPIEDGLSIDERKRREIILAQTKKMKAEIFSLWCYELYRLSIANHFRNEIFWFPHNLDFRGRVYPIPPHFNHLGSDIARSIILFAEGKPLGPNGLRQLKIHLVNLTDLKKKASIDERAKYADEIMDDILDSADRPLNGRQWWTKSEEPWQTLACCMEIARAIRSSDHTKYVSHFPIHQVFFNKLFD
;
A
#
# COMPACT_ATOMS: atom_id res chain seq x y z
N MET A 1 -10.93 9.19 14.31
CA MET A 1 -12.14 9.99 13.98
C MET A 1 -13.30 9.01 13.80
N LYS A 2 -14.50 9.25 14.34
CA LYS A 2 -15.64 8.29 14.29
C LYS A 2 -16.85 8.89 13.59
N ILE A 3 -17.53 8.13 12.73
CA ILE A 3 -18.84 8.47 12.14
C ILE A 3 -19.86 7.42 12.66
N ARG A 4 -21.04 7.85 13.12
CA ARG A 4 -22.04 7.00 13.83
C ARG A 4 -23.43 7.09 13.24
N VAL A 5 -24.19 5.98 13.31
CA VAL A 5 -25.67 5.89 13.21
C VAL A 5 -26.15 4.79 14.18
N PRO A 6 -27.33 4.88 14.84
CA PRO A 6 -27.64 4.08 16.03
C PRO A 6 -28.15 2.66 15.70
N LEU A 7 -27.76 1.69 16.52
CA LEU A 7 -28.31 0.33 16.51
C LEU A 7 -29.60 0.28 17.34
N LEU A 8 -30.72 -0.07 16.71
CA LEU A 8 -31.93 -0.53 17.40
C LEU A 8 -31.78 -2.01 17.72
N THR A 9 -31.93 -2.40 18.99
CA THR A 9 -32.07 -3.81 19.37
C THR A 9 -33.44 -4.05 20.02
N LYS A 10 -34.25 -4.93 19.43
CA LYS A 10 -35.31 -5.64 20.14
C LYS A 10 -34.72 -6.94 20.69
N LYS A 11 -34.88 -7.18 21.99
CA LYS A 11 -34.50 -8.44 22.65
C LYS A 11 -35.44 -9.56 22.21
N ASP A 12 -34.89 -10.64 21.65
CA ASP A 12 -35.58 -11.92 21.48
C ASP A 12 -35.44 -12.76 22.78
N PRO A 13 -36.53 -13.14 23.45
CA PRO A 13 -36.51 -13.88 24.71
C PRO A 13 -36.12 -15.37 24.60
N SER A 14 -35.86 -15.90 23.41
CA SER A 14 -35.53 -17.32 23.20
C SER A 14 -34.04 -17.68 23.35
N ILE A 15 -33.15 -16.70 23.50
CA ILE A 15 -31.70 -16.94 23.61
C ILE A 15 -31.32 -17.29 25.07
N LYS A 16 -31.08 -18.57 25.35
CA LYS A 16 -30.46 -18.99 26.62
C LYS A 16 -29.05 -18.39 26.74
N ALA A 17 -28.81 -17.58 27.77
CA ALA A 17 -27.50 -17.03 28.07
C ALA A 17 -26.53 -18.17 28.46
N SER A 18 -25.62 -18.51 27.55
CA SER A 18 -24.44 -19.33 27.86
C SER A 18 -23.33 -18.39 28.33
N ASN A 19 -22.69 -18.72 29.45
CA ASN A 19 -21.66 -17.90 30.11
C ASN A 19 -20.28 -18.03 29.44
N ASN A 20 -20.24 -18.30 28.13
CA ASN A 20 -18.99 -18.54 27.41
C ASN A 20 -18.26 -17.20 27.19
N SER A 21 -16.98 -17.16 27.53
CA SER A 21 -16.13 -15.99 27.30
C SER A 21 -16.02 -15.68 25.79
N VAL A 22 -16.18 -14.40 25.44
CA VAL A 22 -16.00 -13.89 24.06
C VAL A 22 -14.57 -14.14 23.57
N LEU A 23 -13.59 -13.97 24.46
CA LEU A 23 -12.19 -14.28 24.22
C LEU A 23 -11.79 -15.50 25.03
N TYR A 24 -11.05 -16.41 24.42
CA TYR A 24 -10.52 -17.60 25.07
C TYR A 24 -9.09 -17.89 24.63
N ILE A 25 -8.32 -18.52 25.51
CA ILE A 25 -6.92 -18.89 25.24
C ILE A 25 -6.89 -20.30 24.67
N VAL A 26 -6.11 -20.48 23.60
CA VAL A 26 -5.77 -21.80 23.07
C VAL A 26 -4.25 -21.95 23.03
N TYR A 27 -3.79 -23.18 23.23
CA TYR A 27 -2.39 -23.55 23.06
C TYR A 27 -2.27 -24.36 21.77
N ARG A 28 -1.38 -23.96 20.87
CA ARG A 28 -1.09 -24.69 19.63
C ARG A 28 0.37 -25.08 19.60
N SER A 29 0.62 -26.37 19.44
CA SER A 29 1.96 -26.88 19.19
C SER A 29 2.32 -26.68 17.71
N GLN A 30 3.36 -25.89 17.44
CA GLN A 30 3.98 -25.76 16.13
C GLN A 30 5.41 -26.33 16.21
N GLY A 31 5.60 -27.55 15.72
CA GLY A 31 6.87 -28.26 15.87
C GLY A 31 7.20 -28.51 17.36
N LYS A 32 8.36 -28.03 17.82
CA LYS A 32 8.83 -28.20 19.20
C LYS A 32 8.29 -27.16 20.18
N PHE A 33 7.63 -26.11 19.71
CA PHE A 33 7.18 -25.00 20.53
C PHE A 33 5.66 -25.02 20.70
N THR A 34 5.19 -24.64 21.88
CA THR A 34 3.76 -24.41 22.13
C THR A 34 3.51 -22.92 22.22
N GLU A 35 2.67 -22.43 21.31
CA GLU A 35 2.27 -21.03 21.23
C GLU A 35 0.94 -20.82 21.95
N LYS A 36 0.88 -19.81 22.82
CA LYS A 36 -0.35 -19.35 23.47
C LYS A 36 -1.02 -18.32 22.57
N GLN A 37 -2.24 -18.59 22.12
CA GLN A 37 -3.01 -17.70 21.25
C GLN A 37 -4.32 -17.28 21.94
N VAL A 38 -4.72 -16.02 21.78
CA VAL A 38 -6.06 -15.54 22.15
C VAL A 38 -6.97 -15.65 20.93
N LYS A 39 -8.17 -16.18 21.12
CA LYS A 39 -9.17 -16.36 20.06
C LYS A 39 -10.52 -15.80 20.43
N VAL A 40 -11.24 -15.37 19.41
CA VAL A 40 -12.63 -14.91 19.50
C VAL A 40 -13.56 -16.11 19.32
N HIS A 41 -14.61 -16.19 20.14
CA HIS A 41 -15.62 -17.24 20.06
C HIS A 41 -16.28 -17.26 18.66
N PRO A 42 -16.46 -18.43 18.00
CA PRO A 42 -16.99 -18.50 16.64
C PRO A 42 -18.36 -17.83 16.45
N THR A 43 -19.24 -17.90 17.44
CA THR A 43 -20.55 -17.19 17.42
C THR A 43 -20.39 -15.68 17.26
N VAL A 44 -19.36 -15.09 17.87
CA VAL A 44 -19.08 -13.66 17.75
C VAL A 44 -18.58 -13.35 16.35
N LEU A 45 -17.66 -14.14 15.80
CA LEU A 45 -17.21 -13.99 14.40
C LEU A 45 -18.38 -14.11 13.41
N HIS A 46 -19.27 -15.07 13.64
CA HIS A 46 -20.48 -15.25 12.83
C HIS A 46 -21.44 -14.06 12.98
N PHE A 47 -21.61 -13.54 14.19
CA PHE A 47 -22.42 -12.33 14.40
C PHE A 47 -21.85 -11.14 13.63
N PHE A 48 -20.55 -10.88 13.76
CA PHE A 48 -19.86 -9.80 13.01
C PHE A 48 -19.90 -10.01 11.50
N SER A 49 -19.93 -11.25 10.98
CA SER A 49 -20.08 -11.48 9.53
C SER A 49 -21.46 -11.11 8.98
N HIS A 50 -22.46 -10.93 9.84
CA HIS A 50 -23.81 -10.50 9.47
C HIS A 50 -24.07 -9.02 9.76
N ILE A 51 -23.19 -8.37 10.52
CA ILE A 51 -23.24 -6.93 10.68
C ILE A 51 -22.65 -6.35 9.39
N PRO A 52 -23.42 -5.55 8.62
CA PRO A 52 -22.85 -4.76 7.55
C PRO A 52 -22.03 -3.64 8.18
N GLU A 53 -20.84 -3.96 8.70
CA GLU A 53 -20.00 -2.96 9.36
C GLU A 53 -19.10 -2.28 8.31
N THR A 54 -19.35 -0.99 8.13
CA THR A 54 -18.77 -0.09 7.11
C THR A 54 -17.66 0.80 7.65
N VAL A 55 -17.19 0.57 8.88
CA VAL A 55 -16.28 1.49 9.58
C VAL A 55 -14.97 0.78 9.95
N LEU A 56 -13.88 1.29 9.40
CA LEU A 56 -12.52 0.93 9.78
C LEU A 56 -11.98 1.99 10.75
N ASP A 57 -11.52 1.55 11.92
CA ASP A 57 -10.89 2.41 12.91
C ASP A 57 -9.37 2.34 12.77
N PHE A 58 -8.73 3.51 12.66
CA PHE A 58 -7.27 3.65 12.62
C PHE A 58 -6.79 4.55 13.75
N SER A 59 -5.62 4.23 14.30
CA SER A 59 -4.87 5.11 15.17
C SER A 59 -4.33 6.31 14.38
N CYS A 60 -4.16 7.45 15.03
CA CYS A 60 -3.64 8.65 14.36
C CYS A 60 -2.24 8.44 13.76
N ILE A 61 -1.41 7.57 14.35
CA ILE A 61 -0.05 7.30 13.83
C ILE A 61 -0.03 6.39 12.61
N GLU A 62 -1.17 5.77 12.30
CA GLU A 62 -1.33 4.87 11.15
C GLU A 62 -1.74 5.64 9.87
N LEU A 63 -2.04 6.93 10.01
CA LEU A 63 -2.58 7.79 8.96
C LEU A 63 -1.62 8.95 8.62
N PRO A 64 -1.63 9.44 7.36
CA PRO A 64 -0.96 10.68 7.01
C PRO A 64 -1.44 11.89 7.82
N CYS A 65 -0.61 12.94 7.90
CA CYS A 65 -1.00 14.21 8.49
C CYS A 65 -1.79 15.07 7.49
N LEU A 66 -2.85 15.74 7.94
CA LEU A 66 -3.59 16.76 7.16
C LEU A 66 -2.93 18.15 7.20
N VAL A 67 -1.84 18.28 7.94
CA VAL A 67 -1.02 19.49 8.03
C VAL A 67 0.45 19.08 7.98
N PRO A 68 1.38 20.00 7.64
CA PRO A 68 2.81 19.71 7.70
C PRO A 68 3.21 19.08 9.05
N PRO A 69 4.00 18.00 9.08
CA PRO A 69 4.48 17.38 10.32
C PRO A 69 5.30 18.36 11.15
N LEU A 70 5.37 18.13 12.47
CA LEU A 70 6.32 18.87 13.30
C LEU A 70 7.74 18.57 12.81
N PRO A 71 8.55 19.62 12.55
CA PRO A 71 9.97 19.43 12.28
C PRO A 71 10.62 18.66 13.42
N TRP A 72 11.48 17.71 13.07
CA TRP A 72 12.40 17.10 14.00
C TRP A 72 13.39 18.16 14.48
N LEU A 73 13.32 18.49 15.76
CA LEU A 73 14.21 19.42 16.46
C LEU A 73 15.15 18.69 17.43
N SER A 74 14.80 17.46 17.79
CA SER A 74 15.63 16.53 18.56
C SER A 74 15.18 15.10 18.28
N SER A 75 15.85 14.10 18.86
CA SER A 75 15.41 12.70 18.79
C SER A 75 14.10 12.40 19.52
N THR A 76 13.52 13.38 20.22
CA THR A 76 12.30 13.24 21.03
C THR A 76 11.19 14.20 20.64
N MET A 77 11.45 15.12 19.72
CA MET A 77 10.52 16.17 19.31
C MET A 77 10.48 16.29 17.79
N GLY A 78 9.38 15.86 17.19
CA GLY A 78 9.11 15.88 15.76
C GLY A 78 8.10 14.80 15.36
N GLY A 79 7.72 14.77 14.09
CA GLY A 79 6.72 13.82 13.57
C GLY A 79 5.30 14.35 13.71
N TYR A 80 4.44 13.66 14.47
CA TYR A 80 3.05 14.10 14.66
C TYR A 80 2.94 15.26 15.66
N LEU A 81 1.85 16.04 15.56
CA LEU A 81 1.60 17.22 16.42
C LEU A 81 1.52 16.90 17.91
N LEU A 82 0.85 15.80 18.26
CA LEU A 82 0.51 15.46 19.65
C LEU A 82 1.05 14.09 20.07
N THR A 83 1.01 13.11 19.17
CA THR A 83 1.45 11.75 19.48
C THR A 83 2.96 11.65 19.34
N GLN A 84 3.63 11.23 20.41
CA GLN A 84 5.07 10.98 20.36
C GLN A 84 5.38 9.80 19.44
N THR A 85 6.44 9.97 18.65
CA THR A 85 6.99 8.93 17.78
C THR A 85 8.48 8.84 17.94
N ASP A 86 9.02 7.64 17.81
CA ASP A 86 10.46 7.42 17.88
C ASP A 86 11.14 7.94 16.61
N PHE A 87 12.22 8.69 16.81
CA PHE A 87 13.07 9.19 15.73
C PHE A 87 13.78 8.06 14.99
N VAL A 88 14.19 7.00 15.72
CA VAL A 88 14.81 5.80 15.18
C VAL A 88 14.00 4.58 15.58
N ARG A 89 13.67 3.75 14.59
CA ARG A 89 13.03 2.44 14.77
C ARG A 89 14.08 1.45 15.26
N SER A 90 14.05 1.17 16.56
CA SER A 90 14.91 0.18 17.20
C SER A 90 14.15 -1.14 17.40
N PRO A 91 14.74 -2.32 17.10
CA PRO A 91 14.15 -3.59 17.50
C PRO A 91 13.92 -3.64 19.02
N ILE A 92 12.83 -4.29 19.46
CA ILE A 92 12.44 -4.39 20.89
C ILE A 92 13.61 -4.85 21.77
N THR A 93 14.47 -5.73 21.25
CA THR A 93 15.63 -6.27 21.98
C THR A 93 16.79 -5.30 22.16
N ALA A 94 16.88 -4.24 21.35
CA ALA A 94 17.98 -3.27 21.35
C ALA A 94 17.54 -1.83 21.68
N ALA A 95 16.24 -1.57 21.77
CA ALA A 95 15.65 -0.25 21.97
C ALA A 95 16.28 0.50 23.16
N GLY A 96 16.41 -0.14 24.33
CA GLY A 96 16.90 0.55 25.53
C GLY A 96 18.30 1.18 25.40
N GLN A 97 19.27 0.48 24.80
CA GLN A 97 20.65 0.99 24.68
C GLN A 97 20.79 1.96 23.50
N GLN A 98 20.18 1.64 22.35
CA GLN A 98 20.25 2.50 21.16
C GLN A 98 19.53 3.82 21.39
N ASP A 99 18.33 3.78 21.98
CA ASP A 99 17.54 4.99 22.22
C ASP A 99 18.23 5.89 23.25
N ALA A 100 18.85 5.32 24.29
CA ALA A 100 19.65 6.08 25.25
C ALA A 100 20.84 6.77 24.57
N HIS A 101 21.55 6.06 23.68
CA HIS A 101 22.68 6.63 22.95
C HIS A 101 22.23 7.80 22.05
N ILE A 102 21.15 7.60 21.28
CA ILE A 102 20.59 8.63 20.40
C ILE A 102 20.13 9.86 21.20
N ARG A 103 19.48 9.66 22.36
CA ARG A 103 19.04 10.76 23.23
C ARG A 103 20.20 11.52 23.88
N SER A 104 21.32 10.84 24.14
CA SER A 104 22.54 11.45 24.69
C SER A 104 23.41 12.16 23.65
N THR A 105 23.14 11.94 22.36
CA THR A 105 23.94 12.51 21.27
C THR A 105 23.65 14.01 21.14
N PRO A 106 24.69 14.89 21.15
CA PRO A 106 24.51 16.32 20.97
C PRO A 106 23.80 16.64 19.63
N ILE A 107 22.87 17.59 19.65
CA ILE A 107 22.03 17.96 18.49
C ILE A 107 22.91 18.40 17.31
N GLU A 108 24.03 19.08 17.58
CA GLU A 108 24.98 19.56 16.58
C GLU A 108 25.56 18.43 15.73
N LYS A 109 25.63 17.20 16.27
CA LYS A 109 26.11 16.02 15.53
C LYS A 109 25.05 15.41 14.61
N ILE A 110 23.77 15.66 14.88
CA ILE A 110 22.64 15.09 14.13
C ILE A 110 21.85 16.14 13.35
N GLY A 111 22.20 17.42 13.42
CA GLY A 111 21.48 18.53 12.78
C GLY A 111 21.20 18.29 11.29
N GLY A 112 22.21 17.89 10.52
CA GLY A 112 22.03 17.60 9.08
C GLY A 112 21.07 16.44 8.80
N LEU A 113 20.96 15.47 9.72
CA LEU A 113 20.00 14.37 9.61
C LEU A 113 18.57 14.85 9.90
N LEU A 114 18.40 15.68 10.93
CA LEU A 114 17.12 16.32 11.25
C LEU A 114 16.63 17.17 10.07
N ASP A 115 17.49 18.01 9.51
CA ASP A 115 17.19 18.86 8.36
C ASP A 115 16.78 18.02 7.13
N SER A 116 17.52 16.95 6.84
CA SER A 116 17.23 16.05 5.72
C SER A 116 15.83 15.43 5.83
N ILE A 117 15.46 14.97 7.04
CA ILE A 117 14.12 14.39 7.28
C ILE A 117 13.05 15.47 7.22
N ASN A 118 13.34 16.69 7.70
CA ASN A 118 12.40 17.81 7.65
C ASN A 118 12.09 18.23 6.21
N VAL A 119 13.06 18.15 5.29
CA VAL A 119 12.81 18.33 3.85
C VAL A 119 11.88 17.25 3.29
N LEU A 120 12.03 15.99 3.71
CA LEU A 120 11.14 14.91 3.28
C LEU A 120 9.73 15.07 3.87
N ASN A 121 9.63 15.48 5.14
CA ASN A 121 8.37 15.72 5.84
C ASN A 121 7.58 16.89 5.27
N SER A 122 8.24 17.90 4.70
CA SER A 122 7.56 19.07 4.14
C SER A 122 6.89 18.78 2.79
N CYS A 123 7.23 17.67 2.14
CA CYS A 123 6.64 17.26 0.87
C CYS A 123 5.15 16.95 1.04
N ALA A 124 4.32 17.79 0.40
CA ALA A 124 2.88 17.64 0.36
C ALA A 124 2.45 16.69 -0.78
N TRP A 125 1.47 15.84 -0.50
CA TRP A 125 0.96 14.81 -1.40
C TRP A 125 -0.55 14.96 -1.59
N LYS A 126 -1.04 14.45 -2.72
CA LYS A 126 -2.47 14.34 -3.04
C LYS A 126 -2.75 12.99 -3.70
N ILE A 127 -4.04 12.62 -3.74
CA ILE A 127 -4.49 11.39 -4.39
C ILE A 127 -4.63 11.60 -5.90
N ASN A 128 -4.20 10.59 -6.68
CA ASN A 128 -4.55 10.43 -8.08
C ASN A 128 -5.96 9.82 -8.18
N GLY A 129 -6.98 10.68 -8.32
CA GLY A 129 -8.38 10.25 -8.32
C GLY A 129 -8.71 9.25 -9.42
N ASP A 130 -8.21 9.47 -10.64
CA ASP A 130 -8.55 8.62 -11.80
C ASP A 130 -8.06 7.19 -11.64
N VAL A 131 -6.84 7.02 -11.11
CA VAL A 131 -6.26 5.70 -10.85
C VAL A 131 -6.91 5.05 -9.64
N LEU A 132 -7.21 5.82 -8.59
CA LEU A 132 -7.92 5.31 -7.42
C LEU A 132 -9.32 4.78 -7.78
N ASP A 133 -10.07 5.49 -8.61
CA ASP A 133 -11.41 5.07 -9.06
C ASP A 133 -11.36 3.73 -9.79
N LEU A 134 -10.39 3.58 -10.68
CA LEU A 134 -10.17 2.34 -11.42
C LEU A 134 -9.80 1.18 -10.48
N LEU A 135 -8.90 1.41 -9.52
CA LEU A 135 -8.51 0.40 -8.54
C LEU A 135 -9.69 -0.04 -7.66
N MET A 136 -10.47 0.93 -7.18
CA MET A 136 -11.64 0.66 -6.36
C MET A 136 -12.69 -0.12 -7.14
N ASP A 137 -12.94 0.24 -8.41
CA ASP A 137 -13.85 -0.49 -9.28
C ASP A 137 -13.43 -1.95 -9.46
N ILE A 138 -12.16 -2.21 -9.81
CA ILE A 138 -11.65 -3.58 -9.95
C ILE A 138 -11.71 -4.34 -8.63
N PHE A 139 -11.34 -3.70 -7.52
CA PHE A 139 -11.34 -4.32 -6.19
C PHE A 139 -12.75 -4.73 -5.74
N GLN A 140 -13.74 -3.84 -5.95
CA GLN A 140 -15.15 -4.08 -5.61
C GLN A 140 -15.79 -5.15 -6.50
N HIS A 141 -15.35 -5.28 -7.76
CA HIS A 141 -15.83 -6.28 -8.71
C HIS A 141 -15.03 -7.60 -8.69
N GLY A 142 -14.41 -7.93 -7.54
CA GLY A 142 -13.82 -9.25 -7.29
C GLY A 142 -12.30 -9.34 -7.48
N GLY A 143 -11.64 -8.23 -7.80
CA GLY A 143 -10.19 -8.11 -7.90
C GLY A 143 -9.62 -8.62 -9.23
N ASN A 144 -8.31 -8.40 -9.43
CA ASN A 144 -7.59 -8.86 -10.60
C ASN A 144 -6.14 -9.21 -10.23
N ARG A 145 -5.87 -10.52 -10.11
CA ARG A 145 -4.55 -11.04 -9.72
C ARG A 145 -3.43 -10.64 -10.68
N GLN A 146 -3.71 -10.50 -11.98
CA GLN A 146 -2.69 -10.10 -12.96
C GLN A 146 -2.24 -8.65 -12.73
N LEU A 147 -3.15 -7.80 -12.26
CA LEU A 147 -2.88 -6.40 -11.90
C LEU A 147 -2.51 -6.23 -10.42
N SER A 148 -2.19 -7.32 -9.72
CA SER A 148 -1.88 -7.32 -8.29
C SER A 148 -2.99 -6.72 -7.40
N VAL A 149 -4.23 -6.69 -7.88
CA VAL A 149 -5.40 -6.32 -7.08
C VAL A 149 -5.96 -7.61 -6.45
N PRO A 150 -5.91 -7.78 -5.12
CA PRO A 150 -6.30 -9.01 -4.46
C PRO A 150 -7.75 -9.40 -4.76
N VAL A 151 -7.97 -10.69 -4.98
CA VAL A 151 -9.32 -11.25 -5.15
C VAL A 151 -9.92 -11.58 -3.79
N ALA A 152 -11.24 -11.50 -3.68
CA ALA A 152 -11.95 -11.96 -2.48
C ALA A 152 -11.83 -13.50 -2.35
N VAL A 153 -11.86 -14.03 -1.12
CA VAL A 153 -11.64 -15.47 -0.86
C VAL A 153 -12.71 -16.34 -1.52
N GLU A 154 -13.93 -15.83 -1.58
CA GLU A 154 -15.10 -16.43 -2.24
C GLU A 154 -14.92 -16.57 -3.76
N ASN A 155 -14.15 -15.69 -4.38
CA ASN A 155 -13.89 -15.69 -5.83
C ASN A 155 -12.59 -16.43 -6.19
N ALA A 156 -11.84 -16.89 -5.19
CA ALA A 156 -10.57 -17.56 -5.40
C ALA A 156 -10.77 -18.99 -5.92
N LYS A 157 -9.98 -19.37 -6.94
CA LYS A 157 -9.86 -20.76 -7.38
C LYS A 157 -9.03 -21.54 -6.36
N LEU A 158 -9.71 -22.28 -5.48
CA LEU A 158 -9.09 -23.09 -4.44
C LEU A 158 -8.92 -24.54 -4.90
N PRO A 159 -7.92 -25.27 -4.37
CA PRO A 159 -7.77 -26.70 -4.65
C PRO A 159 -9.03 -27.49 -4.27
N GLU A 160 -9.37 -28.47 -5.09
CA GLU A 160 -10.47 -29.39 -4.81
C GLU A 160 -10.10 -30.30 -3.63
N ILE A 161 -10.94 -30.30 -2.60
CA ILE A 161 -10.73 -31.14 -1.42
C ILE A 161 -11.31 -32.53 -1.72
N LEU A 162 -10.48 -33.57 -1.62
CA LEU A 162 -10.93 -34.94 -1.76
C LEU A 162 -12.09 -35.26 -0.79
N PRO A 163 -13.17 -35.92 -1.25
CA PRO A 163 -14.33 -36.23 -0.44
C PRO A 163 -13.94 -37.14 0.75
N ILE A 164 -14.77 -37.10 1.79
CA ILE A 164 -14.62 -38.02 2.93
C ILE A 164 -15.34 -39.30 2.53
N GLU A 165 -14.59 -40.30 2.09
CA GLU A 165 -15.11 -41.63 1.80
C GLU A 165 -14.57 -42.65 2.80
N ASP A 166 -15.45 -43.55 3.25
CA ASP A 166 -15.06 -44.69 4.07
C ASP A 166 -14.24 -45.66 3.21
N GLY A 167 -12.98 -45.88 3.57
CA GLY A 167 -12.07 -46.79 2.85
C GLY A 167 -10.84 -46.15 2.20
N LEU A 168 -10.64 -44.82 2.32
CA LEU A 168 -9.43 -44.17 1.79
C LEU A 168 -8.15 -44.82 2.31
N SER A 169 -7.24 -45.14 1.38
CA SER A 169 -5.89 -45.63 1.67
C SER A 169 -5.08 -44.62 2.49
N ILE A 170 -4.00 -45.08 3.12
CA ILE A 170 -3.11 -44.22 3.91
C ILE A 170 -2.56 -43.06 3.05
N ASP A 171 -2.24 -43.32 1.79
CA ASP A 171 -1.69 -42.30 0.89
C ASP A 171 -2.74 -41.28 0.45
N GLU A 172 -3.98 -41.70 0.22
CA GLU A 172 -5.08 -40.78 -0.08
C GLU A 172 -5.42 -39.89 1.12
N ARG A 173 -5.40 -40.44 2.34
CA ARG A 173 -5.56 -39.63 3.57
C ARG A 173 -4.46 -38.58 3.69
N LYS A 174 -3.20 -38.96 3.48
CA LYS A 174 -2.06 -38.01 3.47
C LYS A 174 -2.22 -36.94 2.40
N ARG A 175 -2.57 -37.32 1.17
CA ARG A 175 -2.81 -36.35 0.07
C ARG A 175 -3.93 -35.37 0.43
N ARG A 176 -5.02 -35.86 1.01
CA ARG A 176 -6.12 -35.02 1.48
C ARG A 176 -5.68 -34.04 2.56
N GLU A 177 -4.91 -34.49 3.55
CA GLU A 177 -4.36 -33.60 4.59
C GLU A 177 -3.45 -32.51 4.01
N ILE A 178 -2.61 -32.85 3.03
CA ILE A 178 -1.76 -31.89 2.32
C ILE A 178 -2.63 -30.84 1.59
N ILE A 179 -3.65 -31.28 0.85
CA ILE A 179 -4.56 -30.38 0.12
C ILE A 179 -5.31 -29.46 1.09
N LEU A 180 -5.77 -29.98 2.24
CA LEU A 180 -6.44 -29.19 3.27
C LEU A 180 -5.50 -28.13 3.87
N ALA A 181 -4.26 -28.50 4.17
CA ALA A 181 -3.25 -27.58 4.67
C ALA A 181 -2.93 -26.48 3.64
N GLN A 182 -2.74 -26.85 2.38
CA GLN A 182 -2.51 -25.92 1.27
C GLN A 182 -3.68 -24.97 1.06
N THR A 183 -4.91 -25.49 1.05
CA THR A 183 -6.13 -24.68 0.89
C THR A 183 -6.28 -23.68 2.03
N LYS A 184 -6.04 -24.11 3.27
CA LYS A 184 -6.09 -23.23 4.45
C LYS A 184 -5.02 -22.14 4.40
N LYS A 185 -3.79 -22.49 3.99
CA LYS A 185 -2.71 -21.53 3.80
C LYS A 185 -3.08 -20.50 2.72
N MET A 186 -3.53 -20.96 1.56
CA MET A 186 -3.93 -20.10 0.44
C MET A 186 -5.08 -19.15 0.82
N LYS A 187 -6.11 -19.63 1.54
CA LYS A 187 -7.19 -18.77 2.05
C LYS A 187 -6.66 -17.67 2.96
N ALA A 188 -5.74 -18.00 3.87
CA ALA A 188 -5.16 -17.04 4.80
C ALA A 188 -4.30 -15.99 4.07
N GLU A 189 -3.49 -16.41 3.09
CA GLU A 189 -2.68 -15.51 2.25
C GLU A 189 -3.56 -14.55 1.44
N ILE A 190 -4.59 -15.07 0.75
CA ILE A 190 -5.53 -14.25 -0.04
C ILE A 190 -6.25 -13.25 0.86
N PHE A 191 -6.79 -13.70 1.99
CA PHE A 191 -7.47 -12.82 2.94
C PHE A 191 -6.54 -11.74 3.49
N SER A 192 -5.27 -12.08 3.77
CA SER A 192 -4.29 -11.11 4.27
C SER A 192 -3.98 -10.02 3.24
N LEU A 193 -3.79 -10.41 1.98
CA LEU A 193 -3.59 -9.46 0.88
C LEU A 193 -4.84 -8.59 0.67
N TRP A 194 -6.03 -9.19 0.70
CA TRP A 194 -7.29 -8.47 0.57
C TRP A 194 -7.50 -7.43 1.68
N CYS A 195 -7.24 -7.78 2.95
CA CYS A 195 -7.31 -6.84 4.07
C CYS A 195 -6.27 -5.71 3.95
N TYR A 196 -5.04 -6.05 3.53
CA TYR A 196 -4.00 -5.05 3.29
C TYR A 196 -4.45 -4.02 2.24
N GLU A 197 -5.06 -4.49 1.14
CA GLU A 197 -5.57 -3.62 0.10
C GLU A 197 -6.77 -2.79 0.55
N LEU A 198 -7.71 -3.43 1.26
CA LEU A 198 -8.88 -2.76 1.81
C LEU A 198 -8.46 -1.55 2.65
N TYR A 199 -7.51 -1.72 3.55
CA TYR A 199 -7.05 -0.63 4.42
C TYR A 199 -6.43 0.50 3.60
N ARG A 200 -5.57 0.15 2.65
CA ARG A 200 -4.89 1.11 1.79
C ARG A 200 -5.85 1.92 0.93
N LEU A 201 -6.78 1.26 0.23
CA LEU A 201 -7.78 1.94 -0.61
C LEU A 201 -8.77 2.75 0.23
N SER A 202 -9.13 2.27 1.43
CA SER A 202 -10.00 3.01 2.35
C SER A 202 -9.33 4.30 2.84
N ILE A 203 -8.05 4.24 3.22
CA ILE A 203 -7.28 5.42 3.60
C ILE A 203 -7.13 6.35 2.40
N ALA A 204 -6.72 5.84 1.23
CA ALA A 204 -6.58 6.67 0.02
C ALA A 204 -7.90 7.37 -0.34
N ASN A 205 -9.04 6.67 -0.28
CA ASN A 205 -10.35 7.26 -0.54
C ASN A 205 -10.77 8.29 0.51
N HIS A 206 -10.39 8.10 1.78
CA HIS A 206 -10.61 9.09 2.83
C HIS A 206 -9.87 10.42 2.55
N PHE A 207 -8.63 10.34 2.07
CA PHE A 207 -7.81 11.51 1.73
C PHE A 207 -7.99 12.01 0.28
N ARG A 208 -8.97 11.49 -0.47
CA ARG A 208 -9.15 11.76 -1.91
C ARG A 208 -9.12 13.24 -2.29
N ASN A 209 -9.77 14.07 -1.48
CA ASN A 209 -9.92 15.51 -1.73
C ASN A 209 -9.01 16.36 -0.82
N GLU A 210 -8.10 15.73 -0.09
CA GLU A 210 -7.24 16.38 0.89
C GLU A 210 -5.80 16.47 0.38
N ILE A 211 -5.08 17.49 0.86
CA ILE A 211 -3.61 17.51 0.81
C ILE A 211 -3.10 16.91 2.11
N PHE A 212 -2.11 16.04 2.02
CA PHE A 212 -1.56 15.35 3.18
C PHE A 212 -0.04 15.23 3.13
N TRP A 213 0.55 14.93 4.29
CA TRP A 213 1.98 14.77 4.47
C TRP A 213 2.31 13.45 5.15
N PHE A 214 3.46 12.89 4.79
CA PHE A 214 4.00 11.74 5.48
C PHE A 214 5.05 12.22 6.50
N PRO A 215 4.82 12.07 7.81
CA PRO A 215 5.91 12.16 8.76
C PRO A 215 6.83 10.95 8.57
N HIS A 216 8.14 11.17 8.65
CA HIS A 216 9.16 10.13 8.49
C HIS A 216 9.97 9.96 9.77
N ASN A 217 10.52 8.76 9.92
CA ASN A 217 11.56 8.42 10.89
C ASN A 217 12.61 7.51 10.25
N LEU A 218 13.56 7.02 11.04
CA LEU A 218 14.72 6.27 10.55
C LEU A 218 14.72 4.81 11.01
N ASP A 219 15.46 3.94 10.34
CA ASP A 219 15.99 2.73 10.98
C ASP A 219 17.35 3.00 11.65
N PHE A 220 17.88 2.02 12.39
CA PHE A 220 19.17 2.11 13.07
C PHE A 220 20.38 2.35 12.14
N ARG A 221 20.19 2.24 10.82
CA ARG A 221 21.22 2.49 9.79
C ARG A 221 21.09 3.88 9.16
N GLY A 222 20.07 4.65 9.55
CA GLY A 222 19.77 5.97 9.00
C GLY A 222 18.96 5.96 7.71
N ARG A 223 18.34 4.83 7.32
CA ARG A 223 17.39 4.84 6.18
C ARG A 223 16.07 5.43 6.63
N VAL A 224 15.48 6.27 5.78
CA VAL A 224 14.25 7.01 6.08
C VAL A 224 13.01 6.23 5.64
N TYR A 225 11.98 6.21 6.48
CA TYR A 225 10.69 5.57 6.18
C TYR A 225 9.52 6.44 6.65
N PRO A 226 8.43 6.55 5.87
CA PRO A 226 7.16 7.09 6.34
C PRO A 226 6.67 6.34 7.58
N ILE A 227 6.21 7.06 8.60
CA ILE A 227 5.64 6.48 9.82
C ILE A 227 4.31 5.77 9.53
N PRO A 228 3.34 6.34 8.75
CA PRO A 228 2.12 5.64 8.38
C PRO A 228 2.40 4.32 7.64
N PRO A 229 1.99 3.15 8.16
CA PRO A 229 2.42 1.86 7.62
C PRO A 229 1.53 1.36 6.48
N HIS A 230 0.26 1.74 6.44
CA HIS A 230 -0.72 1.16 5.51
C HIS A 230 -0.73 1.84 4.13
N PHE A 231 -0.51 3.15 4.09
CA PHE A 231 -0.57 3.95 2.87
C PHE A 231 0.59 4.94 2.86
N ASN A 232 1.54 4.76 1.94
CA ASN A 232 2.66 5.67 1.71
C ASN A 232 3.36 5.39 0.37
N HIS A 233 4.23 6.31 -0.06
CA HIS A 233 4.92 6.27 -1.36
C HIS A 233 6.07 5.25 -1.45
N LEU A 234 6.48 4.61 -0.35
CA LEU A 234 7.43 3.49 -0.39
C LEU A 234 6.76 2.13 -0.67
N GLY A 235 5.43 2.10 -0.72
CA GLY A 235 4.64 0.90 -0.97
C GLY A 235 4.78 0.28 -2.37
N SER A 236 3.83 -0.59 -2.70
CA SER A 236 3.75 -1.29 -3.99
C SER A 236 3.50 -0.35 -5.17
N ASP A 237 3.58 -0.88 -6.39
CA ASP A 237 3.21 -0.19 -7.64
C ASP A 237 1.91 0.62 -7.51
N ILE A 238 0.84 -0.06 -7.05
CA ILE A 238 -0.45 0.56 -6.80
C ILE A 238 -0.32 1.77 -5.86
N ALA A 239 0.52 1.70 -4.81
CA ALA A 239 0.59 2.76 -3.80
C ALA A 239 1.24 4.00 -4.40
N ARG A 240 2.28 3.80 -5.20
CA ARG A 240 2.98 4.86 -5.92
C ARG A 240 2.11 5.46 -7.02
N SER A 241 1.29 4.66 -7.69
CA SER A 241 0.41 5.12 -8.78
C SER A 241 -0.71 6.07 -8.32
N ILE A 242 -1.17 5.92 -7.07
CA ILE A 242 -2.25 6.72 -6.50
C ILE A 242 -1.78 7.94 -5.71
N ILE A 243 -0.47 8.15 -5.56
CA ILE A 243 0.14 9.25 -4.82
C ILE A 243 0.82 10.21 -5.80
N LEU A 244 0.43 11.48 -5.78
CA LEU A 244 1.03 12.56 -6.58
C LEU A 244 1.56 13.66 -5.68
N PHE A 245 2.48 14.49 -6.20
CA PHE A 245 2.84 15.73 -5.50
C PHE A 245 1.62 16.66 -5.43
N ALA A 246 1.35 17.22 -4.25
CA ALA A 246 0.29 18.22 -4.13
C ALA A 246 0.65 19.52 -4.86
N GLU A 247 1.91 19.94 -4.76
CA GLU A 247 2.46 21.06 -5.50
C GLU A 247 2.90 20.61 -6.90
N GLY A 248 2.21 21.09 -7.93
CA GLY A 248 2.57 20.82 -9.31
C GLY A 248 3.59 21.83 -9.84
N LYS A 249 4.35 21.44 -10.87
CA LYS A 249 5.32 22.32 -11.54
C LYS A 249 5.10 22.33 -13.06
N PRO A 250 5.29 23.48 -13.74
CA PRO A 250 5.24 23.51 -15.20
C PRO A 250 6.33 22.60 -15.78
N LEU A 251 5.98 21.81 -16.80
CA LEU A 251 6.93 20.87 -17.41
C LEU A 251 8.16 21.57 -18.02
N GLY A 252 8.01 22.80 -18.50
CA GLY A 252 9.04 23.50 -19.25
C GLY A 252 9.41 22.77 -20.56
N PRO A 253 10.54 23.13 -21.17
CA PRO A 253 10.91 22.60 -22.50
C PRO A 253 11.22 21.09 -22.48
N ASN A 254 11.68 20.55 -21.34
CA ASN A 254 12.16 19.18 -21.24
C ASN A 254 11.24 18.24 -20.44
N GLY A 255 10.24 18.75 -19.72
CA GLY A 255 9.44 17.93 -18.80
C GLY A 255 8.67 16.81 -19.51
N LEU A 256 8.08 17.09 -20.68
CA LEU A 256 7.40 16.05 -21.47
C LEU A 256 8.36 14.94 -21.92
N ARG A 257 9.59 15.28 -22.30
CA ARG A 257 10.64 14.30 -22.63
C ARG A 257 10.97 13.42 -21.42
N GLN A 258 11.06 14.01 -20.22
CA GLN A 258 11.32 13.25 -19.00
C GLN A 258 10.16 12.33 -18.61
N LEU A 259 8.90 12.76 -18.79
CA LEU A 259 7.73 11.90 -18.60
C LEU A 259 7.78 10.69 -19.55
N LYS A 260 8.08 10.90 -20.83
CA LYS A 260 8.23 9.82 -21.82
C LYS A 260 9.31 8.81 -21.44
N ILE A 261 10.48 9.29 -21.02
CA ILE A 261 11.57 8.41 -20.53
C ILE A 261 11.13 7.64 -19.30
N HIS A 262 10.47 8.32 -18.36
CA HIS A 262 9.97 7.69 -17.15
C HIS A 262 8.95 6.59 -17.45
N LEU A 263 7.99 6.84 -18.34
CA LEU A 263 7.04 5.83 -18.81
C LEU A 263 7.76 4.60 -19.36
N VAL A 264 8.76 4.78 -20.22
CA VAL A 264 9.51 3.65 -20.78
C VAL A 264 10.30 2.90 -19.70
N ASN A 265 10.82 3.61 -18.68
CA ASN A 265 11.50 2.96 -17.55
C ASN A 265 10.55 2.06 -16.75
N LEU A 266 9.30 2.48 -16.54
CA LEU A 266 8.28 1.68 -15.84
C LEU A 266 7.89 0.39 -16.60
N THR A 267 8.13 0.35 -17.92
CA THR A 267 7.84 -0.83 -18.73
C THR A 267 8.93 -1.90 -18.75
N ASP A 268 10.16 -1.56 -18.36
CA ASP A 268 11.39 -2.35 -18.53
C ASP A 268 11.75 -2.77 -19.98
N LEU A 269 10.96 -2.38 -20.99
CA LEU A 269 11.16 -2.81 -22.38
C LEU A 269 12.46 -2.32 -23.02
N LYS A 270 13.04 -1.22 -22.51
CA LYS A 270 14.25 -0.58 -23.05
C LYS A 270 15.33 -0.37 -21.98
N LYS A 271 15.42 -1.26 -20.99
CA LYS A 271 16.38 -1.18 -19.87
C LYS A 271 17.84 -0.95 -20.29
N LYS A 272 18.27 -1.55 -21.41
CA LYS A 272 19.64 -1.45 -21.96
C LYS A 272 19.83 -0.29 -22.94
N ALA A 273 18.75 0.36 -23.36
CA ALA A 273 18.82 1.47 -24.30
C ALA A 273 19.26 2.76 -23.59
N SER A 274 19.88 3.65 -24.37
CA SER A 274 20.22 5.01 -23.96
C SER A 274 18.97 5.83 -23.64
N ILE A 275 19.16 6.95 -22.93
CA ILE A 275 18.07 7.86 -22.56
C ILE A 275 17.35 8.40 -23.81
N ASP A 276 18.10 8.70 -24.87
CA ASP A 276 17.53 9.19 -26.14
C ASP A 276 16.71 8.13 -26.86
N GLU A 277 17.18 6.89 -26.89
CA GLU A 277 16.43 5.77 -27.49
C GLU A 277 15.14 5.48 -26.72
N ARG A 278 15.12 5.64 -25.38
CA ARG A 278 13.89 5.53 -24.59
C ARG A 278 12.90 6.63 -24.94
N ALA A 279 13.35 7.87 -25.07
CA ALA A 279 12.50 8.99 -25.47
C ALA A 279 11.88 8.76 -26.85
N LYS A 280 12.69 8.33 -27.85
CA LYS A 280 12.21 7.99 -29.20
C LYS A 280 11.23 6.82 -29.19
N TYR A 281 11.51 5.77 -28.42
CA TYR A 281 10.62 4.63 -28.32
C TYR A 281 9.24 5.02 -27.79
N ALA A 282 9.17 5.93 -26.81
CA ALA A 282 7.89 6.46 -26.32
C ALA A 282 7.07 7.15 -27.42
N ASP A 283 7.73 7.83 -28.37
CA ASP A 283 7.06 8.43 -29.53
C ASP A 283 6.52 7.36 -30.49
N GLU A 284 7.24 6.25 -30.69
CA GLU A 284 6.82 5.12 -31.53
C GLU A 284 5.57 4.41 -31.00
N ILE A 285 5.39 4.38 -29.67
CA ILE A 285 4.24 3.73 -29.02
C ILE A 285 3.17 4.71 -28.54
N MET A 286 3.17 5.95 -29.04
CA MET A 286 2.26 7.00 -28.55
C MET A 286 0.79 6.60 -28.65
N ASP A 287 0.39 5.86 -29.67
CA ASP A 287 -0.99 5.37 -29.83
C ASP A 287 -1.41 4.43 -28.69
N ASP A 288 -0.49 3.59 -28.19
CA ASP A 288 -0.74 2.68 -27.06
C ASP A 288 -0.78 3.42 -25.72
N ILE A 289 0.03 4.47 -25.59
CA ILE A 289 0.02 5.38 -24.44
C ILE A 289 -1.33 6.09 -24.36
N LEU A 290 -1.79 6.69 -25.46
CA LEU A 290 -3.06 7.42 -25.51
C LEU A 290 -4.26 6.49 -25.34
N ASP A 291 -4.24 5.30 -25.98
CA ASP A 291 -5.30 4.30 -25.79
C ASP A 291 -5.40 3.81 -24.34
N SER A 292 -4.25 3.57 -23.68
CA SER A 292 -4.22 3.19 -22.28
C SER A 292 -4.76 4.28 -21.37
N ALA A 293 -4.47 5.55 -21.66
CA ALA A 293 -4.98 6.70 -20.91
C ALA A 293 -6.51 6.87 -21.06
N ASP A 294 -7.03 6.71 -22.28
CA ASP A 294 -8.44 6.98 -22.59
C ASP A 294 -9.37 5.82 -22.25
N ARG A 295 -8.89 4.58 -22.46
CA ARG A 295 -9.69 3.35 -22.34
C ARG A 295 -8.93 2.29 -21.55
N PRO A 296 -8.62 2.55 -20.26
CA PRO A 296 -7.74 1.70 -19.46
C PRO A 296 -8.21 0.24 -19.38
N LEU A 297 -9.52 -0.01 -19.30
CA LEU A 297 -10.11 -1.36 -19.24
C LEU A 297 -10.68 -1.87 -20.57
N ASN A 298 -11.11 -0.96 -21.45
CA ASN A 298 -11.87 -1.32 -22.65
C ASN A 298 -11.08 -1.14 -23.96
N GLY A 299 -9.83 -0.68 -23.88
CA GLY A 299 -8.92 -0.52 -25.01
C GLY A 299 -8.04 -1.77 -25.22
N ARG A 300 -6.83 -1.54 -25.73
CA ARG A 300 -5.79 -2.56 -25.95
C ARG A 300 -5.10 -3.00 -24.66
N GLN A 301 -5.33 -2.27 -23.56
CA GLN A 301 -4.79 -2.55 -22.23
C GLN A 301 -3.25 -2.72 -22.24
N TRP A 302 -2.55 -1.96 -23.07
CA TRP A 302 -1.09 -2.08 -23.24
C TRP A 302 -0.34 -1.92 -21.91
N TRP A 303 -0.75 -0.96 -21.09
CA TRP A 303 -0.18 -0.67 -19.77
C TRP A 303 -0.09 -1.91 -18.85
N THR A 304 -1.04 -2.85 -18.95
CA THR A 304 -1.09 -4.07 -18.11
C THR A 304 0.09 -5.03 -18.33
N LYS A 305 0.82 -4.87 -19.43
CA LYS A 305 1.96 -5.71 -19.81
C LYS A 305 3.30 -5.20 -19.27
N SER A 306 3.31 -4.04 -18.61
CA SER A 306 4.52 -3.43 -18.05
C SER A 306 4.92 -4.06 -16.71
N GLU A 307 6.18 -3.82 -16.29
CA GLU A 307 6.68 -4.27 -14.98
C GLU A 307 5.94 -3.57 -13.83
N GLU A 308 5.67 -2.26 -14.00
CA GLU A 308 4.95 -1.42 -13.04
C GLU A 308 3.63 -0.91 -13.69
N PRO A 309 2.58 -1.75 -13.78
CA PRO A 309 1.37 -1.46 -14.56
C PRO A 309 0.63 -0.21 -14.11
N TRP A 310 0.41 -0.01 -12.83
CA TRP A 310 -0.38 1.10 -12.34
C TRP A 310 0.35 2.43 -12.45
N GLN A 311 1.65 2.47 -12.15
CA GLN A 311 2.47 3.65 -12.42
C GLN A 311 2.54 3.94 -13.93
N THR A 312 2.62 2.91 -14.77
CA THR A 312 2.63 3.07 -16.25
C THR A 312 1.32 3.71 -16.72
N LEU A 313 0.18 3.22 -16.24
CA LEU A 313 -1.12 3.79 -16.57
C LEU A 313 -1.23 5.25 -16.11
N ALA A 314 -0.83 5.53 -14.86
CA ALA A 314 -0.84 6.87 -14.31
C ALA A 314 0.04 7.83 -15.14
N CYS A 315 1.21 7.37 -15.61
CA CYS A 315 2.09 8.13 -16.48
C CYS A 315 1.51 8.32 -17.89
N CYS A 316 0.80 7.32 -18.44
CA CYS A 316 0.07 7.45 -19.70
C CYS A 316 -0.97 8.57 -19.62
N MET A 317 -1.76 8.60 -18.54
CA MET A 317 -2.76 9.65 -18.30
C MET A 317 -2.10 11.04 -18.22
N GLU A 318 -0.96 11.15 -17.54
CA GLU A 318 -0.23 12.42 -17.42
C GLU A 318 0.32 12.91 -18.77
N ILE A 319 0.93 12.01 -19.56
CA ILE A 319 1.43 12.34 -20.91
C ILE A 319 0.29 12.76 -21.84
N ALA A 320 -0.85 12.05 -21.80
CA ALA A 320 -2.02 12.38 -22.61
C ALA A 320 -2.53 13.79 -22.30
N ARG A 321 -2.64 14.16 -21.00
CA ARG A 321 -3.02 15.52 -20.59
C ARG A 321 -2.01 16.57 -21.04
N ALA A 322 -0.71 16.30 -20.88
CA ALA A 322 0.34 17.23 -21.26
C ALA A 322 0.32 17.52 -22.77
N ILE A 323 0.22 16.48 -23.61
CA ILE A 323 0.21 16.63 -25.09
C ILE A 323 -1.08 17.28 -25.59
N ARG A 324 -2.22 17.03 -24.92
CA ARG A 324 -3.51 17.63 -25.27
C ARG A 324 -3.70 19.04 -24.73
N SER A 325 -2.80 19.52 -23.89
CA SER A 325 -2.81 20.93 -23.45
C SER A 325 -2.45 21.86 -24.61
N SER A 326 -2.84 23.14 -24.51
CA SER A 326 -2.53 24.14 -25.55
C SER A 326 -1.02 24.37 -25.72
N ASP A 327 -0.26 24.23 -24.63
CA ASP A 327 1.20 24.38 -24.59
C ASP A 327 1.74 23.45 -23.50
N HIS A 328 2.30 22.30 -23.92
CA HIS A 328 2.80 21.29 -23.00
C HIS A 328 3.91 21.82 -22.08
N THR A 329 4.62 22.89 -22.45
CA THR A 329 5.69 23.46 -21.60
C THR A 329 5.13 24.20 -20.38
N LYS A 330 3.88 24.65 -20.46
CA LYS A 330 3.16 25.33 -19.38
C LYS A 330 2.22 24.41 -18.60
N TYR A 331 2.00 23.18 -19.08
CA TYR A 331 1.23 22.18 -18.36
C TYR A 331 1.84 21.95 -16.97
N VAL A 332 1.03 22.15 -15.93
CA VAL A 332 1.44 21.96 -14.54
C VAL A 332 1.26 20.48 -14.19
N SER A 333 2.38 19.77 -14.10
CA SER A 333 2.42 18.35 -13.77
C SER A 333 2.60 18.14 -12.27
N HIS A 334 1.86 17.19 -11.74
CA HIS A 334 1.95 16.72 -10.35
C HIS A 334 2.63 15.35 -10.24
N PHE A 335 2.95 14.74 -11.39
CA PHE A 335 3.40 13.37 -11.49
C PHE A 335 4.88 13.23 -11.08
N PRO A 336 5.20 12.38 -10.08
CA PRO A 336 6.58 12.14 -9.68
C PRO A 336 7.37 11.42 -10.78
N ILE A 337 8.59 11.86 -11.06
CA ILE A 337 9.52 11.17 -11.95
C ILE A 337 10.62 10.51 -11.11
N HIS A 338 10.70 9.18 -11.17
CA HIS A 338 11.74 8.42 -10.48
C HIS A 338 13.03 8.36 -11.30
N GLN A 339 14.15 8.70 -10.68
CA GLN A 339 15.50 8.52 -11.20
C GLN A 339 16.23 7.50 -10.32
N VAL A 340 16.45 6.30 -10.83
CA VAL A 340 17.19 5.24 -10.13
C VAL A 340 18.56 5.11 -10.78
N PHE A 341 19.60 5.47 -10.02
CA PHE A 341 20.97 5.31 -10.47
C PHE A 341 21.39 3.85 -10.29
N PHE A 342 21.56 3.14 -11.40
CA PHE A 342 22.37 1.93 -11.39
C PHE A 342 23.83 2.38 -11.39
N ASN A 343 24.44 2.43 -10.20
CA ASN A 343 25.89 2.37 -10.15
C ASN A 343 26.27 1.02 -10.75
N LYS A 344 26.73 1.02 -12.01
CA LYS A 344 27.79 0.11 -12.39
C LYS A 344 28.92 0.45 -11.44
N LEU A 345 29.02 -0.28 -10.33
CA LEU A 345 30.24 -0.32 -9.55
C LEU A 345 31.35 -0.55 -10.56
N PHE A 346 32.30 0.37 -10.57
CA PHE A 346 33.49 0.37 -11.42
C PHE A 346 34.01 -1.07 -11.57
N ASP A 347 33.99 -1.59 -12.80
CA ASP A 347 34.82 -2.75 -13.18
C ASP A 347 36.27 -2.28 -13.34
#